data_AF-A0A3C1GHK0-F1
#
_entry.id   AF-A0A3C1GHK0-F1
#
_cell.length_a   1.000
_cell.length_b   1.000
_cell.length_c   1.000
_cell.angle_alpha   90.00
_cell.angle_beta   90.00
_cell.angle_gamma   90.00
#
_symmetry.space_group_name_H-M   'P 1'
#
loop_
_entity.id
_entity.type
_entity.pdbx_description
1 polymer ?
#
loop_
_entity_poly.entity_id
_entity_poly.type
_entity_poly.pdbx_seq_one_letter_code
_entity_poly.pdbx_strand_id
1 'polypeptide(L)'
;TSRVRPREDVMDITLGETHDLKFETTVNGVPTTLAGTPTVAAYIDNGTTELTAGLTLTADFDGRAGLHNVRIAATSANGYAAGTNVQIVLTAGTVGGDSVVGRIVGAINIERELADSIPADGTRPTMRQALYMLTQFMLERSVSSTTVTVRKTDGSTALFTLTLDNATTPTSITRAS
;
A
#
# COMPACT_ATOMS: atom_id res chain seq x y z
N THR A 1 23.41 15.21 15.85
CA THR A 1 23.05 14.03 15.05
C THR A 1 22.05 14.42 13.98
N SER A 2 22.37 14.15 12.73
CA SER A 2 21.44 14.27 11.60
C SER A 2 20.31 13.23 11.70
N ARG A 3 19.10 13.62 11.32
CA ARG A 3 17.93 12.74 11.30
C ARG A 3 17.10 13.00 10.05
N VAL A 4 16.66 11.92 9.41
CA VAL A 4 15.62 11.90 8.37
C VAL A 4 14.33 11.41 9.03
N ARG A 5 13.22 12.13 8.85
CA ARG A 5 11.89 11.73 9.33
C ARG A 5 10.97 11.44 8.14
N PRO A 6 10.70 10.16 7.83
CA PRO A 6 9.68 9.82 6.86
C PRO A 6 8.28 10.09 7.43
N ARG A 7 7.28 10.11 6.56
CA ARG A 7 5.89 9.94 7.00
C ARG A 7 5.72 8.52 7.54
N GLU A 8 5.14 8.37 8.73
CA GLU A 8 5.03 7.07 9.43
C GLU A 8 3.97 6.13 8.83
N ASP A 9 3.08 6.65 8.00
CA ASP A 9 2.02 5.85 7.37
C ASP A 9 2.42 5.34 5.99
N VAL A 10 2.23 4.04 5.76
CA VAL A 10 2.28 3.45 4.41
C VAL A 10 1.00 3.82 3.67
N MET A 11 1.12 4.43 2.49
CA MET A 11 -0.04 4.79 1.66
C MET A 11 -0.37 3.70 0.63
N ASP A 12 -1.65 3.55 0.31
CA ASP A 12 -2.11 2.72 -0.82
C ASP A 12 -2.42 3.68 -2.01
N ILE A 13 -1.89 3.38 -3.21
CA ILE A 13 -2.12 4.18 -4.44
C ILE A 13 -2.49 3.26 -5.61
N THR A 14 -3.07 3.83 -6.68
CA THR A 14 -3.38 3.10 -7.92
C THR A 14 -2.21 3.19 -8.92
N LEU A 15 -2.03 2.17 -9.77
CA LEU A 15 -1.00 2.17 -10.81
C LEU A 15 -1.40 3.19 -11.88
N GLY A 16 -0.44 3.99 -12.31
CA GLY A 16 -0.67 5.12 -13.21
C GLY A 16 -0.83 6.46 -12.48
N GLU A 17 -1.04 6.46 -11.16
CA GLU A 17 -1.13 7.69 -10.39
C GLU A 17 0.26 8.30 -10.12
N THR A 18 0.25 9.62 -9.94
CA THR A 18 1.42 10.36 -9.42
C THR A 18 1.15 10.75 -7.98
N HIS A 19 2.07 10.41 -7.09
CA HIS A 19 1.98 10.70 -5.67
C HIS A 19 3.14 11.58 -5.21
N ASP A 20 2.89 12.47 -4.25
CA ASP A 20 3.88 13.36 -3.64
C ASP A 20 4.03 13.03 -2.15
N LEU A 21 5.22 12.58 -1.77
CA LEU A 21 5.60 12.30 -0.39
C LEU A 21 6.51 13.40 0.14
N LYS A 22 6.16 13.93 1.32
CA LYS A 22 7.03 14.84 2.07
C LYS A 22 7.81 14.11 3.15
N PHE A 23 9.07 14.49 3.33
CA PHE A 23 9.90 14.06 4.44
C PHE A 23 10.75 15.22 4.96
N GLU A 24 11.22 15.11 6.20
CA GLU A 24 11.97 16.17 6.85
C GLU A 24 13.40 15.73 7.20
N THR A 25 14.33 16.67 7.16
CA THR A 25 15.70 16.48 7.64
C THR A 25 16.05 17.52 8.68
N THR A 26 16.70 17.07 9.75
CA THR A 26 17.11 17.95 10.85
C THR A 26 18.52 17.63 11.31
N VAL A 27 19.24 18.65 11.79
CA VAL A 27 20.46 18.50 12.58
C VAL A 27 20.16 19.05 13.96
N ASN A 28 20.24 18.21 14.99
CA ASN A 28 19.95 18.60 16.37
C ASN A 28 18.56 19.25 16.53
N GLY A 29 17.56 18.79 15.76
CA GLY A 29 16.20 19.31 15.80
C GLY A 29 15.95 20.57 14.96
N VAL A 30 16.98 21.13 14.34
CA VAL A 30 16.84 22.28 13.41
C VAL A 30 16.65 21.75 11.99
N PRO A 31 15.57 22.14 11.27
CA PRO A 31 15.41 21.81 9.85
C PRO A 31 16.66 22.21 9.06
N THR A 32 17.21 21.26 8.30
CA THR A 32 18.50 21.44 7.61
C THR A 32 18.41 20.87 6.21
N THR A 33 18.83 21.64 5.21
CA THR A 33 18.87 21.27 3.81
C THR A 33 19.60 19.94 3.57
N LEU A 34 18.99 19.08 2.76
CA LEU A 34 19.63 17.93 2.15
C LEU A 34 20.56 18.38 1.01
N ALA A 35 21.87 18.20 1.20
CA ALA A 35 22.93 18.67 0.32
C ALA A 35 23.66 17.50 -0.39
N GLY A 36 24.69 17.81 -1.17
CA GLY A 36 25.58 16.81 -1.77
C GLY A 36 24.97 16.02 -2.93
N THR A 37 24.24 16.70 -3.82
CA THR A 37 23.54 16.10 -4.99
C THR A 37 22.69 14.88 -4.61
N PRO A 38 21.67 15.07 -3.77
CA PRO A 38 20.90 13.96 -3.25
C PRO A 38 20.09 13.26 -4.33
N THR A 39 19.96 11.95 -4.20
CA THR A 39 19.16 11.10 -5.09
C THR A 39 18.36 10.10 -4.29
N VAL A 40 17.28 9.60 -4.89
CA VAL A 40 16.39 8.59 -4.31
C VAL A 40 16.20 7.43 -5.28
N ALA A 41 15.97 6.25 -4.73
CA ALA A 41 15.55 5.08 -5.47
C ALA A 41 14.37 4.40 -4.79
N ALA A 42 13.57 3.70 -5.59
CA ALA A 42 12.53 2.79 -5.16
C ALA A 42 13.10 1.36 -5.11
N TYR A 43 12.82 0.64 -4.03
CA TYR A 43 13.00 -0.80 -3.94
C TYR A 43 11.62 -1.45 -3.92
N ILE A 44 11.38 -2.36 -4.85
CA ILE A 44 10.11 -3.06 -5.01
C ILE A 44 10.16 -4.37 -4.24
N ASP A 45 9.18 -4.59 -3.37
CA ASP A 45 9.05 -5.72 -2.45
C ASP A 45 10.35 -5.98 -1.66
N ASN A 46 10.86 -7.21 -1.68
CA ASN A 46 12.17 -7.57 -1.11
C ASN A 46 13.29 -7.54 -2.16
N GLY A 47 13.09 -6.78 -3.24
CA GLY A 47 14.07 -6.61 -4.30
C GLY A 47 15.24 -5.74 -3.87
N THR A 48 16.44 -6.06 -4.36
CA THR A 48 17.67 -5.28 -4.10
C THR A 48 18.05 -4.37 -5.27
N THR A 49 17.24 -4.35 -6.32
CA THR A 49 17.48 -3.52 -7.52
C THR A 49 16.89 -2.13 -7.31
N GLU A 50 17.71 -1.10 -7.51
CA GLU A 50 17.28 0.29 -7.46
C GLU A 50 16.47 0.66 -8.71
N LEU A 51 15.25 1.15 -8.49
CA LEU A 51 14.43 1.75 -9.52
C LEU A 51 14.44 3.27 -9.36
N THR A 52 15.01 3.98 -10.33
CA THR A 52 15.08 5.47 -10.34
C THR A 52 14.08 6.11 -11.28
N ALA A 53 13.50 5.33 -12.20
CA ALA A 53 12.49 5.81 -13.14
C ALA A 53 11.22 6.27 -12.40
N GLY A 54 10.65 7.38 -12.85
CA GLY A 54 9.43 7.95 -12.26
C GLY A 54 9.62 8.64 -10.90
N LEU A 55 10.85 8.77 -10.40
CA LEU A 55 11.14 9.50 -9.16
C LEU A 55 11.68 10.90 -9.43
N THR A 56 11.21 11.88 -8.67
CA THR A 56 11.77 13.24 -8.69
C THR A 56 11.87 13.77 -7.27
N LEU A 57 13.09 14.01 -6.81
CA LEU A 57 13.37 14.65 -5.53
C LEU A 57 13.46 16.17 -5.71
N THR A 58 12.73 16.91 -4.89
CA THR A 58 12.86 18.36 -4.71
C THR A 58 13.33 18.63 -3.29
N ALA A 59 14.60 19.00 -3.14
CA ALA A 59 15.13 19.50 -1.88
C ALA A 59 14.53 20.88 -1.58
N ASP A 60 14.43 21.21 -0.29
CA ASP A 60 13.83 22.44 0.24
C ASP A 60 12.57 22.88 -0.53
N PHE A 61 11.55 22.02 -0.52
CA PHE A 61 10.28 22.29 -1.18
C PHE A 61 9.71 23.62 -0.68
N ASP A 62 9.23 24.46 -1.61
CA ASP A 62 8.79 25.83 -1.32
C ASP A 62 9.89 26.73 -0.71
N GLY A 63 11.17 26.40 -0.95
CA GLY A 63 12.32 27.11 -0.39
C GLY A 63 12.51 26.91 1.12
N ARG A 64 11.80 25.95 1.73
CA ARG A 64 11.84 25.70 3.18
C ARG A 64 12.93 24.69 3.51
N ALA A 65 13.99 25.16 4.18
CA ALA A 65 15.10 24.32 4.61
C ALA A 65 14.61 23.09 5.39
N GLY A 66 15.05 21.90 4.96
CA GLY A 66 14.77 20.62 5.62
C GLY A 66 13.38 20.05 5.36
N LEU A 67 12.54 20.69 4.54
CA LEU A 67 11.30 20.12 4.01
C LEU A 67 11.55 19.63 2.58
N HIS A 68 11.34 18.35 2.30
CA HIS A 68 11.66 17.77 1.00
C HIS A 68 10.44 17.09 0.39
N ASN A 69 10.40 17.02 -0.95
CA ASN A 69 9.37 16.32 -1.69
C ASN A 69 9.97 15.23 -2.57
N VAL A 70 9.40 14.03 -2.53
CA VAL A 70 9.59 13.02 -3.57
C VAL A 70 8.29 12.88 -4.32
N ARG A 71 8.32 13.18 -5.62
CA ARG A 71 7.26 12.84 -6.55
C ARG A 71 7.52 11.46 -7.13
N ILE A 72 6.48 10.62 -7.14
CA ILE A 72 6.50 9.23 -7.59
C ILE A 72 5.45 9.09 -8.69
N ALA A 73 5.88 8.94 -9.93
CA ALA A 73 5.03 8.61 -11.07
C ALA A 73 4.99 7.08 -11.22
N ALA A 74 4.06 6.44 -10.52
CA ALA A 74 3.99 4.99 -10.38
C ALA A 74 3.33 4.33 -11.61
N THR A 75 4.02 4.32 -12.75
CA THR A 75 3.51 3.73 -14.00
C THR A 75 4.24 2.44 -14.36
N SER A 76 3.61 1.57 -15.15
CA SER A 76 4.26 0.37 -15.69
C SER A 76 5.45 0.69 -16.59
N ALA A 77 5.40 1.81 -17.33
CA ALA A 77 6.51 2.31 -18.14
C ALA A 77 7.72 2.70 -17.27
N ASN A 78 7.50 3.11 -16.03
CA ASN A 78 8.54 3.42 -15.06
C ASN A 78 8.96 2.18 -14.23
N GLY A 79 8.48 0.97 -14.54
CA GLY A 79 8.88 -0.26 -13.86
C GLY A 79 8.07 -0.62 -12.62
N TYR A 80 6.98 0.09 -12.34
CA TYR A 80 6.07 -0.23 -11.24
C TYR A 80 5.01 -1.25 -11.65
N ALA A 81 4.53 -2.04 -10.68
CA ALA A 81 3.50 -3.05 -10.91
C ALA A 81 2.46 -3.07 -9.79
N ALA A 82 1.23 -3.44 -10.13
CA ALA A 82 0.16 -3.70 -9.19
C ALA A 82 0.52 -4.81 -8.19
N GLY A 83 -0.02 -4.74 -6.98
CA GLY A 83 0.19 -5.71 -5.91
C GLY A 83 1.55 -5.61 -5.20
N THR A 84 2.38 -4.63 -5.53
CA THR A 84 3.74 -4.49 -4.97
C THR A 84 3.80 -3.52 -3.80
N ASN A 85 4.74 -3.77 -2.89
CA ASN A 85 5.19 -2.78 -1.92
C ASN A 85 6.40 -2.02 -2.48
N VAL A 86 6.48 -0.73 -2.22
CA VAL A 86 7.62 0.09 -2.67
C VAL A 86 8.15 0.88 -1.49
N GLN A 87 9.44 0.76 -1.24
CA GLN A 87 10.17 1.60 -0.29
C GLN A 87 11.00 2.63 -1.04
N ILE A 88 10.91 3.89 -0.63
CA ILE A 88 11.72 4.99 -1.18
C ILE A 88 12.87 5.27 -0.24
N VAL A 89 14.09 5.25 -0.77
CA VAL A 89 15.33 5.35 0.00
C VAL A 89 16.22 6.41 -0.62
N LEU A 90 16.92 7.18 0.23
CA LEU A 90 17.99 8.07 -0.18
C LEU A 90 19.23 7.25 -0.58
N THR A 91 19.68 7.38 -1.83
CA THR A 91 20.87 6.70 -2.36
C THR A 91 22.09 7.62 -2.41
N ALA A 92 21.89 8.94 -2.34
CA ALA A 92 22.93 9.93 -2.14
C ALA A 92 22.43 11.11 -1.29
N GLY A 93 23.37 11.84 -0.70
CA GLY A 93 23.11 13.12 -0.02
C GLY A 93 23.66 13.19 1.39
N THR A 94 23.78 14.42 1.89
CA THR A 94 24.24 14.72 3.24
C THR A 94 23.31 15.69 3.96
N VAL A 95 23.25 15.60 5.29
CA VAL A 95 22.52 16.52 6.15
C VAL A 95 23.47 17.00 7.23
N GLY A 96 23.85 18.27 7.21
CA GLY A 96 24.85 18.81 8.15
C GLY A 96 26.24 18.18 8.02
N GLY A 97 26.58 17.64 6.85
CA GLY A 97 27.85 16.94 6.58
C GLY A 97 27.81 15.44 6.83
N ASP A 98 26.79 14.93 7.53
CA ASP A 98 26.61 13.49 7.74
C ASP A 98 25.96 12.85 6.50
N SER A 99 26.44 11.67 6.10
CA SER A 99 25.81 10.86 5.06
C SER A 99 24.43 10.36 5.51
N VAL A 100 23.44 10.50 4.65
CA VAL A 100 22.07 9.98 4.87
C VAL A 100 21.68 8.87 3.88
N VAL A 101 22.67 8.28 3.21
CA VAL A 101 22.47 7.13 2.33
C VAL A 101 21.87 5.96 3.11
N GLY A 102 20.90 5.27 2.51
CA GLY A 102 20.18 4.15 3.12
C GLY A 102 19.05 4.56 4.07
N ARG A 103 18.73 5.86 4.17
CA ARG A 103 17.58 6.33 4.96
C ARG A 103 16.29 6.18 4.14
N ILE A 104 15.32 5.48 4.69
CA ILE A 104 13.96 5.38 4.13
C ILE A 104 13.25 6.72 4.33
N VAL A 105 12.67 7.26 3.26
CA VAL A 105 11.91 8.52 3.26
C VAL A 105 10.41 8.29 3.11
N GLY A 106 9.99 7.14 2.59
CA GLY A 106 8.58 6.80 2.43
C GLY A 106 8.35 5.35 2.01
N ALA A 107 7.10 4.92 2.13
CA ALA A 107 6.65 3.62 1.64
C ALA A 107 5.24 3.74 1.08
N ILE A 108 4.98 3.04 -0.04
CA ILE A 108 3.67 2.96 -0.69
C ILE A 108 3.36 1.51 -1.05
N ASN A 109 2.08 1.17 -1.18
CA ASN A 109 1.62 -0.03 -1.86
C ASN A 109 0.91 0.40 -3.15
N ILE A 110 1.15 -0.31 -4.24
CA ILE A 110 0.52 -0.02 -5.53
C ILE A 110 -0.54 -1.08 -5.78
N GLU A 111 -1.80 -0.66 -5.94
CA GLU A 111 -2.96 -1.51 -6.25
C GLU A 111 -2.96 -2.80 -5.45
N ARG A 112 -2.66 -2.70 -4.16
CA ARG A 112 -2.92 -3.77 -3.22
C ARG A 112 -4.41 -3.74 -2.87
N GLU A 113 -5.24 -3.83 -3.91
CA GLU A 113 -6.69 -3.89 -3.82
C GLU A 113 -7.11 -5.02 -2.87
N LEU A 114 -8.37 -4.97 -2.44
CA LEU A 114 -9.02 -6.13 -1.87
C LEU A 114 -8.95 -7.23 -2.94
N ALA A 115 -8.07 -8.22 -2.75
CA ALA A 115 -7.99 -9.32 -3.69
C ALA A 115 -9.39 -9.88 -3.90
N ASP A 116 -9.81 -10.08 -5.15
CA ASP A 116 -11.07 -10.75 -5.49
C ASP A 116 -10.96 -12.28 -5.26
N SER A 117 -10.50 -12.60 -4.06
CA SER A 117 -10.26 -13.93 -3.53
C SER A 117 -10.36 -13.86 -2.02
N ILE A 118 -10.87 -14.94 -1.45
CA ILE A 118 -10.92 -15.15 -0.01
C ILE A 118 -10.07 -16.37 0.32
N PRO A 119 -9.70 -16.58 1.60
CA PRO A 119 -9.06 -17.82 1.99
C PRO A 119 -10.00 -19.01 1.78
N ALA A 120 -9.39 -20.16 1.50
CA ALA A 120 -10.09 -21.44 1.56
C ALA A 120 -10.74 -21.65 2.94
N ASP A 121 -11.80 -22.45 2.97
CA ASP A 121 -12.48 -22.87 4.20
C ASP A 121 -11.48 -23.41 5.23
N GLY A 122 -11.66 -23.01 6.50
CA GLY A 122 -10.75 -23.35 7.60
C GLY A 122 -9.48 -22.52 7.71
N THR A 123 -9.17 -21.64 6.73
CA THR A 123 -8.01 -20.74 6.80
C THR A 123 -8.37 -19.36 7.35
N ARG A 124 -7.52 -18.79 8.20
CA ARG A 124 -7.73 -17.46 8.77
C ARG A 124 -7.61 -16.38 7.68
N PRO A 125 -8.59 -15.47 7.53
CA PRO A 125 -8.50 -14.37 6.59
C PRO A 125 -7.51 -13.30 7.02
N THR A 126 -6.88 -12.67 6.03
CA THR A 126 -6.23 -11.37 6.21
C THR A 126 -7.30 -10.29 6.43
N MET A 127 -6.95 -9.13 7.02
CA MET A 127 -7.94 -8.07 7.24
C MET A 127 -8.60 -7.57 5.96
N ARG A 128 -7.84 -7.49 4.86
CA ARG A 128 -8.37 -7.12 3.54
C ARG A 128 -9.39 -8.15 3.04
N GLN A 129 -9.08 -9.45 3.13
CA GLN A 129 -10.03 -10.50 2.74
C GLN A 129 -11.27 -10.55 3.63
N ALA A 130 -11.12 -10.34 4.94
CA ALA A 130 -12.25 -10.29 5.87
C ALA A 130 -13.19 -9.12 5.55
N LEU A 131 -12.64 -7.95 5.22
CA LEU A 131 -13.42 -6.80 4.80
C LEU A 131 -14.16 -7.08 3.48
N TYR A 132 -13.51 -7.73 2.52
CA TYR A 132 -14.16 -8.15 1.27
C TYR A 132 -15.33 -9.10 1.52
N MET A 133 -15.14 -10.12 2.38
CA MET A 133 -16.20 -11.05 2.76
C MET A 133 -17.40 -10.34 3.42
N LEU A 134 -17.13 -9.38 4.30
CA LEU A 134 -18.18 -8.62 5.00
C LEU A 134 -18.95 -7.73 4.02
N THR A 135 -18.26 -7.00 3.16
CA THR A 135 -18.90 -6.14 2.15
C THR A 135 -19.76 -6.96 1.19
N GLN A 136 -19.24 -8.07 0.67
CA GLN A 136 -20.00 -8.92 -0.25
C GLN A 136 -21.17 -9.61 0.41
N PHE A 137 -21.04 -10.03 1.67
CA PHE A 137 -22.18 -10.58 2.41
C PHE A 137 -23.31 -9.55 2.59
N MET A 138 -22.99 -8.26 2.72
CA MET A 138 -23.99 -7.20 2.86
C MET A 138 -24.63 -6.79 1.52
N LEU A 139 -23.85 -6.73 0.44
CA LEU A 139 -24.31 -6.18 -0.84
C LEU A 139 -24.85 -7.27 -1.79
N GLU A 140 -24.14 -8.39 -1.92
CA GLU A 140 -24.30 -9.34 -3.03
C GLU A 140 -24.50 -10.78 -2.52
N ARG A 141 -25.67 -11.06 -1.93
CA ARG A 141 -26.04 -12.42 -1.49
C ARG A 141 -27.44 -12.83 -1.95
N SER A 142 -27.60 -14.11 -2.25
CA SER A 142 -28.92 -14.73 -2.47
C SER A 142 -29.11 -15.94 -1.57
N VAL A 143 -30.36 -16.22 -1.21
CA VAL A 143 -30.74 -17.41 -0.45
C VAL A 143 -31.62 -18.29 -1.31
N SER A 144 -31.32 -19.59 -1.36
CA SER A 144 -32.14 -20.60 -1.99
C SER A 144 -32.15 -21.85 -1.11
N SER A 145 -33.31 -22.20 -0.58
CA SER A 145 -33.45 -23.25 0.44
C SER A 145 -32.50 -22.98 1.62
N THR A 146 -31.68 -23.95 2.00
CA THR A 146 -30.68 -23.83 3.05
C THR A 146 -29.35 -23.21 2.59
N THR A 147 -29.21 -22.81 1.33
CA THR A 147 -27.95 -22.27 0.80
C THR A 147 -28.00 -20.75 0.71
N VAL A 148 -27.02 -20.09 1.32
CA VAL A 148 -26.70 -18.68 1.06
C VAL A 148 -25.49 -18.62 0.15
N THR A 149 -25.65 -18.03 -1.04
CA THR A 149 -24.55 -17.78 -1.96
C THR A 149 -24.18 -16.31 -1.88
N VAL A 150 -22.96 -16.03 -1.42
CA VAL A 150 -22.36 -14.70 -1.52
C VAL A 150 -21.59 -14.64 -2.82
N ARG A 151 -21.80 -13.59 -3.61
CA ARG A 151 -21.19 -13.43 -4.93
C ARG A 151 -20.03 -12.45 -4.89
N LYS A 152 -19.19 -12.51 -5.92
CA LYS A 152 -18.21 -11.47 -6.25
C LYS A 152 -18.91 -10.18 -6.65
N THR A 153 -18.15 -9.10 -6.77
CA THR A 153 -18.68 -7.78 -7.14
C THR A 153 -19.32 -7.74 -8.52
N ASP A 154 -19.09 -8.77 -9.34
CA ASP A 154 -19.73 -8.98 -10.65
C ASP A 154 -21.19 -9.46 -10.57
N GLY A 155 -21.69 -9.80 -9.38
CA GLY A 155 -23.06 -10.26 -9.16
C GLY A 155 -23.40 -11.63 -9.78
N SER A 156 -22.43 -12.33 -10.36
CA SER A 156 -22.66 -13.59 -11.09
C SER A 156 -21.85 -14.75 -10.51
N THR A 157 -20.60 -14.52 -10.13
CA THR A 157 -19.70 -15.57 -9.67
C THR A 157 -19.83 -15.78 -8.16
N ALA A 158 -19.99 -17.03 -7.69
CA ALA A 158 -19.98 -17.31 -6.26
C ALA A 158 -18.60 -17.03 -5.65
N LEU A 159 -18.56 -16.27 -4.55
CA LEU A 159 -17.37 -16.02 -3.75
C LEU A 159 -17.22 -17.05 -2.62
N PHE A 160 -18.31 -17.30 -1.88
CA PHE A 160 -18.42 -18.38 -0.90
C PHE A 160 -19.87 -18.74 -0.63
N THR A 161 -20.08 -19.91 -0.05
CA THR A 161 -21.39 -20.41 0.35
C THR A 161 -21.47 -20.61 1.85
N LEU A 162 -22.63 -20.31 2.41
CA LEU A 162 -22.99 -20.63 3.78
C LEU A 162 -24.20 -21.56 3.77
N THR A 163 -24.29 -22.40 4.79
CA THR A 163 -25.40 -23.33 5.00
C THR A 163 -26.23 -22.87 6.19
N LEU A 164 -27.53 -22.72 5.98
CA LEU A 164 -28.54 -22.53 7.01
C LEU A 164 -29.01 -23.90 7.51
N ASP A 165 -29.39 -23.98 8.78
CA ASP A 165 -29.96 -25.18 9.38
C ASP A 165 -31.40 -25.48 8.92
N ASN A 166 -32.13 -24.46 8.47
CA ASN A 166 -33.52 -24.59 8.03
C ASN A 166 -33.85 -23.62 6.89
N ALA A 167 -34.62 -24.08 5.91
CA ALA A 167 -34.99 -23.28 4.73
C ALA A 167 -36.06 -22.21 5.02
N THR A 168 -36.81 -22.35 6.12
CA THR A 168 -38.00 -21.54 6.42
C THR A 168 -37.82 -20.71 7.68
N THR A 169 -37.19 -21.28 8.71
CA THR A 169 -36.93 -20.65 10.00
C THR A 169 -35.49 -20.91 10.44
N PRO A 170 -34.50 -20.32 9.76
CA PRO A 170 -33.10 -20.54 10.09
C PRO A 170 -32.77 -19.99 11.48
N THR A 171 -32.05 -20.77 12.27
CA THR A 171 -31.55 -20.37 13.60
C THR A 171 -30.03 -20.37 13.69
N SER A 172 -29.36 -20.97 12.72
CA SER A 172 -27.90 -20.97 12.63
C SER A 172 -27.42 -20.91 11.18
N ILE A 173 -26.17 -20.46 11.03
CA ILE A 173 -25.48 -20.36 9.75
C ILE A 173 -24.03 -20.79 9.92
N THR A 174 -23.53 -21.60 8.99
CA THR A 174 -22.15 -22.10 9.00
C THR A 174 -21.52 -21.97 7.62
N ARG A 175 -20.19 -21.94 7.54
CA ARG A 175 -19.51 -22.03 6.24
C ARG A 175 -19.83 -23.40 5.61
N ALA A 176 -20.23 -23.39 4.34
CA ALA A 176 -20.40 -24.63 3.60
C ALA A 176 -19.02 -25.26 3.38
N SER A 177 -18.91 -26.57 3.63
CA SER A 177 -17.70 -27.36 3.36
C SER A 177 -17.47 -27.58 1.88
#